data_AF-A0A7M7QK96-F1
#
_entry.id   AF-A0A7M7QK96-F1
#
_cell.length_a   1.000
_cell.length_b   1.000
_cell.length_c   1.000
_cell.angle_alpha   90.00
_cell.angle_beta   90.00
_cell.angle_gamma   90.00
#
_symmetry.space_group_name_H-M   'P 1'
#
loop_
_entity.id
_entity.type
_entity.pdbx_description
1 polymer ?
#
loop_
_entity_poly.entity_id
_entity_poly.type
_entity_poly.pdbx_seq_one_letter_code
_entity_poly.pdbx_strand_id
1 'polypeptide(L)'
;MLLPIMNPKPVAPVELLEMIFCGCKTNCNTSRCSCKKAGIKCSYSCKKCNGQSCENASNSHKVILESDTEERQDDIDDIEDNENMWNDEINDLQEEDVDESQTEN
;
A
#
# COMPACT_ATOMS: atom_id res chain seq x y z
N MET A 1 -32.88 -39.79 4.48
CA MET A 1 -31.66 -39.30 5.16
C MET A 1 -30.74 -38.75 4.10
N LEU A 2 -30.27 -37.51 4.25
CA LEU A 2 -29.26 -36.94 3.35
C LEU A 2 -27.88 -37.19 3.96
N LEU A 3 -26.96 -37.71 3.16
CA LEU A 3 -25.58 -37.93 3.56
C LEU A 3 -24.69 -36.93 2.78
N PRO A 4 -23.76 -36.24 3.46
CA PRO A 4 -22.84 -35.34 2.79
C PRO A 4 -21.91 -36.12 1.86
N ILE A 5 -21.57 -35.50 0.73
CA ILE A 5 -20.68 -36.05 -0.29
C ILE A 5 -19.39 -35.23 -0.28
N MET A 6 -18.23 -35.90 -0.36
CA MET A 6 -16.93 -35.23 -0.37
C MET A 6 -16.76 -34.40 -1.65
N ASN A 7 -16.33 -33.14 -1.51
CA ASN A 7 -15.96 -32.31 -2.65
C ASN A 7 -14.54 -32.71 -3.12
N PRO A 8 -14.36 -33.22 -4.36
CA PRO A 8 -13.03 -33.60 -4.86
C PRO A 8 -12.20 -32.41 -5.35
N LYS A 9 -12.81 -31.22 -5.45
CA LYS A 9 -12.09 -30.02 -5.87
C LYS A 9 -11.06 -29.61 -4.81
N PRO A 10 -9.89 -29.11 -5.22
CA PRO A 10 -8.94 -28.55 -4.28
C PRO A 10 -9.58 -27.38 -3.53
N VAL A 11 -9.15 -27.19 -2.28
CA VAL A 11 -9.66 -26.12 -1.40
C VAL A 11 -9.40 -24.72 -1.98
N ALA A 12 -8.31 -24.56 -2.74
CA ALA A 12 -7.89 -23.35 -3.42
C ALA A 12 -6.93 -23.70 -4.60
N PRO A 13 -6.71 -22.79 -5.55
CA PRO A 13 -5.62 -22.87 -6.52
C PRO A 13 -4.26 -23.08 -5.82
N VAL A 14 -3.40 -23.92 -6.40
CA VAL A 14 -2.11 -24.31 -5.80
C VAL A 14 -1.20 -23.10 -5.62
N GLU A 15 -1.28 -22.15 -6.54
CA GLU A 15 -0.50 -20.91 -6.55
C GLU A 15 -0.78 -20.05 -5.30
N LEU A 16 -2.03 -20.07 -4.79
CA LEU A 16 -2.38 -19.38 -3.56
C LEU A 16 -1.81 -20.09 -2.32
N LEU A 17 -1.77 -21.42 -2.35
CA LEU A 17 -1.22 -22.23 -1.26
C LEU A 17 0.31 -22.13 -1.19
N GLU A 18 0.95 -21.94 -2.33
CA GLU A 18 2.40 -21.75 -2.47
C GLU A 18 2.83 -20.29 -2.28
N MET A 19 1.90 -19.37 -2.00
CA MET A 19 2.21 -17.95 -1.88
C MET A 19 3.21 -17.68 -0.74
N ILE A 20 4.31 -17.01 -1.07
CA ILE A 20 5.42 -16.76 -0.16
C ILE A 20 5.30 -15.37 0.46
N PHE A 21 5.12 -15.32 1.78
CA PHE A 21 5.13 -14.08 2.55
C PHE A 21 6.34 -13.99 3.46
N CYS A 22 7.02 -12.85 3.47
CA CYS A 22 8.14 -12.63 4.37
C CYS A 22 7.66 -12.19 5.77
N GLY A 23 8.49 -12.47 6.78
CA GLY A 23 8.35 -11.94 8.15
C GLY A 23 9.36 -10.83 8.46
N CYS A 24 9.93 -10.21 7.45
CA CYS A 24 11.00 -9.22 7.61
C CYS A 24 10.48 -7.96 8.30
N LYS A 25 11.18 -7.52 9.35
CA LYS A 25 10.84 -6.28 10.07
C LYS A 25 11.22 -5.03 9.27
N THR A 26 12.37 -5.08 8.60
CA THR A 26 12.94 -4.05 7.73
C THR A 26 13.77 -4.74 6.65
N ASN A 27 14.26 -4.00 5.65
CA ASN A 27 15.30 -4.47 4.72
C ASN A 27 14.95 -5.74 3.91
N CYS A 28 14.03 -5.61 2.95
CA CYS A 28 13.66 -6.71 2.05
C CYS A 28 14.53 -6.80 0.78
N ASN A 29 15.69 -6.14 0.75
CA ASN A 29 16.60 -6.10 -0.40
C ASN A 29 17.55 -7.31 -0.52
N THR A 30 17.67 -8.15 0.52
CA THR A 30 18.55 -9.33 0.52
C THR A 30 17.79 -10.65 0.33
N SER A 31 18.52 -11.73 0.04
CA SER A 31 17.99 -13.11 0.01
C SER A 31 17.47 -13.63 1.36
N ARG A 32 17.56 -12.85 2.44
CA ARG A 32 16.89 -13.17 3.72
C ARG A 32 15.38 -12.94 3.64
N CYS A 33 14.94 -12.05 2.75
CA CYS A 33 13.52 -11.93 2.44
C CYS A 33 13.10 -13.09 1.54
N SER A 34 12.16 -13.91 2.00
CA SER A 34 11.65 -15.05 1.23
C SER A 34 10.97 -14.61 -0.07
N CYS A 35 10.25 -13.48 -0.07
CA CYS A 35 9.68 -12.89 -1.29
C CYS A 35 10.78 -12.54 -2.30
N LYS A 36 11.84 -11.83 -1.87
CA LYS A 36 12.99 -11.49 -2.73
C LYS A 36 13.71 -12.72 -3.24
N LYS A 37 13.94 -13.72 -2.37
CA LYS A 37 14.57 -14.99 -2.71
C LYS A 37 13.75 -15.76 -3.76
N ALA A 38 12.43 -15.67 -3.69
CA ALA A 38 11.51 -16.25 -4.65
C ALA A 38 11.31 -15.40 -5.92
N GLY A 39 11.98 -14.24 -6.01
CA GLY A 39 11.87 -13.35 -7.18
C GLY A 39 10.59 -12.51 -7.22
N ILE A 40 9.80 -12.45 -6.15
CA ILE A 40 8.56 -11.68 -6.09
C ILE A 40 8.70 -10.43 -5.20
N LYS A 41 7.86 -9.43 -5.46
CA LYS A 41 7.72 -8.24 -4.61
C LYS A 41 6.95 -8.58 -3.34
N CYS A 42 7.29 -7.92 -2.23
CA CYS A 42 6.51 -7.99 -1.01
C CYS A 42 5.13 -7.36 -1.25
N SER A 43 4.09 -8.00 -0.76
CA SER A 43 2.69 -7.53 -0.81
C SER A 43 2.16 -7.23 0.58
N TYR A 44 0.91 -6.73 0.66
CA TYR A 44 0.22 -6.46 1.93
C TYR A 44 0.13 -7.67 2.86
N SER A 45 0.21 -8.88 2.32
CA SER A 45 0.18 -10.13 3.07
C SER A 45 1.50 -10.45 3.80
N CYS A 46 2.58 -9.70 3.54
CA CYS A 46 3.84 -9.83 4.28
C CYS A 46 3.65 -9.39 5.74
N LYS A 47 4.00 -10.24 6.70
CA LYS A 47 3.59 -10.13 8.12
C LYS A 47 3.97 -8.84 8.85
N LYS A 48 4.97 -8.11 8.37
CA LYS A 48 5.57 -6.97 9.08
C LYS A 48 5.81 -5.77 8.18
N CYS A 49 6.35 -5.98 6.98
CA CYS A 49 6.55 -4.87 6.05
C CYS A 49 5.29 -4.48 5.26
N ASN A 50 4.26 -5.35 5.23
CA ASN A 50 3.02 -5.18 4.46
C ASN A 50 3.25 -4.76 3.00
N GLY A 51 4.41 -5.09 2.43
CA GLY A 51 4.76 -4.66 1.07
C GLY A 51 4.79 -3.14 0.86
N GLN A 52 4.91 -2.36 1.93
CA GLN A 52 4.91 -0.89 1.90
C GLN A 52 6.14 -0.31 2.59
N SER A 53 6.50 -0.80 3.78
CA SER A 53 7.60 -0.26 4.59
C SER A 53 8.95 -0.92 4.32
N CYS A 54 9.13 -1.52 3.13
CA CYS A 54 10.39 -2.16 2.75
C CYS A 54 10.75 -1.91 1.29
N GLU A 55 12.02 -2.07 0.97
CA GLU A 55 12.65 -1.81 -0.33
C GLU A 55 12.24 -2.81 -1.42
N ASN A 56 11.57 -3.91 -1.03
CA ASN A 56 11.01 -4.88 -1.96
C ASN A 56 9.49 -4.73 -2.12
N ALA A 57 8.92 -3.60 -1.69
CA ALA A 57 7.54 -3.23 -1.99
C ALA A 57 7.27 -3.24 -3.51
N SER A 58 6.03 -3.54 -3.88
CA SER A 58 5.52 -3.30 -5.22
C SER A 58 5.13 -1.84 -5.37
N ASN A 59 5.63 -1.16 -6.40
CA ASN A 59 5.27 0.23 -6.72
C ASN A 59 3.88 0.34 -7.39
N SER A 60 3.05 -0.71 -7.31
CA SER A 60 1.74 -0.79 -7.93
C SER A 60 0.69 0.00 -7.14
N HIS A 61 0.95 1.28 -6.90
CA HIS A 61 -0.09 2.26 -6.58
C HIS A 61 -0.65 2.90 -7.85
N LYS A 62 -0.14 2.55 -9.04
CA LYS A 62 -0.77 2.91 -10.30
C LYS A 62 -1.98 2.00 -10.50
N VAL A 63 -3.12 2.42 -9.97
CA VAL A 63 -4.42 1.98 -10.47
C VAL A 63 -4.40 2.34 -11.95
N ILE A 64 -4.28 1.34 -12.82
CA ILE A 64 -4.54 1.54 -14.25
C ILE A 64 -6.04 1.75 -14.31
N LEU A 65 -6.46 3.02 -14.28
CA LEU A 65 -7.78 3.39 -14.77
C LEU A 65 -7.70 3.11 -16.26
N GLU A 66 -8.27 1.99 -16.70
CA GLU A 66 -8.45 1.70 -18.12
C GLU A 66 -9.41 2.75 -18.70
N SER A 67 -8.86 3.90 -19.08
CA SER A 67 -9.43 4.72 -20.14
C SER A 67 -8.59 4.45 -21.37
N ASP A 68 -9.22 3.93 -22.42
CA ASP A 68 -8.63 3.74 -23.74
C ASP A 68 -7.98 5.04 -24.24
N THR A 69 -6.69 5.21 -24.01
CA THR A 69 -5.89 6.25 -24.68
C THR A 69 -4.54 5.67 -25.01
N GLU A 70 -4.31 5.47 -26.31
CA GLU A 70 -3.05 5.00 -26.89
C GLU A 70 -1.85 5.83 -26.37
N GLU A 71 -0.77 5.12 -26.06
CA GLU A 71 0.47 5.64 -25.53
C GLU A 71 1.07 6.71 -26.46
N ARG A 72 1.16 7.96 -25.98
CA ARG A 72 2.20 8.88 -26.41
C ARG A 72 3.22 9.03 -25.29
N GLN A 73 4.46 8.67 -25.62
CA GLN A 73 5.65 8.92 -24.83
C GLN A 73 6.00 10.40 -25.00
N ASP A 74 5.49 11.26 -24.12
CA ASP A 74 5.96 12.64 -24.01
C ASP A 74 6.74 12.77 -22.70
N ASP A 75 7.95 13.32 -22.82
CA ASP A 75 8.99 13.36 -21.81
C ASP A 75 8.53 14.00 -20.48
N ILE A 76 8.74 13.30 -19.37
CA ILE A 76 8.50 13.82 -18.01
C ILE A 76 9.73 14.61 -17.59
N ASP A 77 9.83 15.84 -18.06
CA ASP A 77 10.64 16.90 -17.45
C ASP A 77 9.64 17.99 -17.04
N ASP A 78 9.16 17.92 -15.79
CA ASP A 78 8.56 19.01 -14.99
C ASP A 78 7.61 18.41 -13.92
N ILE A 79 8.18 17.96 -12.80
CA ILE A 79 7.46 17.82 -11.54
C ILE A 79 8.02 18.89 -10.61
N GLU A 80 7.44 20.08 -10.64
CA GLU A 80 7.45 20.99 -9.50
C GLU A 80 5.99 21.29 -9.12
N ASP A 81 5.75 21.27 -7.81
CA ASP A 81 4.53 21.69 -7.11
C ASP A 81 3.33 20.75 -7.06
N ASN A 82 3.34 19.82 -6.08
CA ASN A 82 2.10 19.44 -5.39
C ASN A 82 2.32 18.97 -3.94
N GLU A 83 3.03 19.74 -3.11
CA GLU A 83 3.10 19.49 -1.66
C GLU A 83 2.12 20.35 -0.83
N ASN A 84 1.22 21.13 -1.43
CA ASN A 84 0.43 22.11 -0.66
C ASN A 84 -1.07 21.87 -0.53
N MET A 85 -1.66 20.82 -1.12
CA MET A 85 -3.13 20.64 -1.04
C MET A 85 -3.65 19.92 0.22
N TRP A 86 -2.77 19.47 1.14
CA TRP A 86 -3.17 18.84 2.42
C TRP A 86 -2.90 19.72 3.65
N ASN A 87 -2.12 20.79 3.49
CA ASN A 87 -1.75 21.67 4.60
C ASN A 87 -2.81 22.76 4.85
N ASP A 88 -3.54 23.16 3.82
CA ASP A 88 -4.57 24.20 3.93
C ASP A 88 -5.82 23.70 4.68
N GLU A 89 -6.19 22.42 4.57
CA GLU A 89 -7.35 21.85 5.26
C GLU A 89 -7.09 21.58 6.76
N ILE A 90 -5.82 21.56 7.20
CA ILE A 90 -5.44 21.38 8.62
C ILE A 90 -5.38 22.71 9.38
N ASN A 91 -5.10 23.83 8.71
CA ASN A 91 -5.02 25.14 9.36
C ASN A 91 -6.41 25.72 9.70
N ASP A 92 -7.45 25.35 8.96
CA ASP A 92 -8.82 25.85 9.18
C ASP A 92 -9.50 25.31 10.46
N LEU A 93 -8.90 24.35 11.17
CA LEU A 93 -9.45 23.75 12.39
C LEU A 93 -8.83 24.29 13.71
N GLN A 94 -7.96 25.31 13.66
CA GLN A 94 -7.25 25.82 14.85
C GLN A 94 -7.62 27.25 15.29
N GLU A 95 -8.58 27.93 14.66
CA GLU A 95 -8.92 29.33 15.01
C GLU A 95 -10.18 29.54 15.88
N GLU A 96 -10.85 28.49 16.37
CA GLU A 96 -11.91 28.63 17.38
C GLU A 96 -11.44 28.08 18.72
N ASP A 97 -10.76 28.92 19.53
CA ASP A 97 -10.85 28.96 21.00
C ASP A 97 -9.84 29.97 21.58
N VAL A 98 -10.12 31.28 21.44
CA VAL A 98 -9.57 32.30 22.34
C VAL A 98 -10.68 33.30 22.69
N ASP A 99 -11.39 33.02 23.78
CA ASP A 99 -12.00 34.07 24.59
C ASP A 99 -11.85 33.71 26.07
N GLU A 100 -10.79 34.23 26.70
CA GLU A 100 -10.80 34.45 28.14
C GLU A 100 -10.40 35.91 28.40
N SER A 101 -11.45 36.72 28.50
CA SER A 101 -11.46 38.12 28.89
C SER A 101 -10.52 38.44 30.06
N GLN A 102 -9.68 39.45 29.88
CA GLN A 102 -9.06 40.19 30.97
C GLN A 102 -10.13 40.97 31.73
N THR A 103 -10.23 40.78 33.06
CA THR A 103 -10.70 41.85 33.97
C THR A 103 -9.87 41.90 35.24
N GLU A 104 -9.25 43.05 35.40
CA GLU A 104 -8.64 43.71 36.57
C GLU A 104 -9.17 43.31 37.96
N ASN A 105 -8.24 42.95 38.87
CA ASN A 105 -7.82 43.74 40.05
C ASN A 105 -6.84 42.96 40.93
#